data_AF-A0A2N2AV04-F1
#
_entry.id   AF-A0A2N2AV04-F1
#
_cell.length_a   1.000
_cell.length_b   1.000
_cell.length_c   1.000
_cell.angle_alpha   90.00
_cell.angle_beta   90.00
_cell.angle_gamma   90.00
#
_symmetry.space_group_name_H-M   'P 1'
#
loop_
_entity.id
_entity.type
_entity.pdbx_description
1 polymer ?
#
loop_
_entity_poly.entity_id
_entity_poly.type
_entity_poly.pdbx_seq_one_letter_code
_entity_poly.pdbx_strand_id
1 'polypeptide(L)'
;MKKKLGLLWASFVFLLIIISMASINKNTNLKKVIDYAGVQIDKDQLWVEVALEKKKHTVIVRKGEEIVKEMPCSGGTEQEPTILGVFYLENRGEWFYSERYDEGALYWVRFYEQYLFHSVPIDKEFNVLEEEKKLIGTAASHGCVRLLEEDAKWFYYNVPDDTMVVIHD
;
A
#
# COMPACT_ATOMS: atom_id res chain seq x y z
N MET A 1 38.21 -15.70 41.30
CA MET A 1 37.82 -15.06 40.03
C MET A 1 36.32 -15.25 39.81
N LYS A 2 35.49 -14.22 40.06
CA LYS A 2 34.05 -14.27 39.82
C LYS A 2 33.79 -14.02 38.32
N LYS A 3 33.36 -15.04 37.57
CA LYS A 3 33.00 -14.89 36.16
C LYS A 3 31.69 -14.10 36.06
N LYS A 4 31.75 -12.94 35.39
CA LYS A 4 30.58 -12.18 34.92
C LYS A 4 29.84 -13.05 33.91
N LEU A 5 28.70 -13.61 34.31
CA LEU A 5 27.76 -14.29 33.42
C LEU A 5 26.41 -13.59 33.61
N GLY A 6 26.10 -12.60 32.77
CA GLY A 6 24.87 -11.84 32.98
C GLY A 6 24.61 -10.68 32.02
N LEU A 7 25.04 -10.75 30.76
CA LEU A 7 24.78 -9.65 29.82
C LEU A 7 24.25 -10.06 28.43
N LEU A 8 24.25 -11.35 28.08
CA LEU A 8 23.73 -11.81 26.78
C LEU A 8 22.23 -12.15 26.78
N TRP A 9 21.63 -12.50 27.93
CA TRP A 9 20.20 -12.84 28.00
C TRP A 9 19.30 -11.61 27.92
N ALA A 10 19.69 -10.50 28.56
CA ALA A 10 18.90 -9.28 28.57
C ALA A 10 18.76 -8.67 27.17
N SER A 11 19.84 -8.66 26.38
CA SER A 11 19.85 -8.07 25.04
C SER A 11 19.00 -8.85 24.04
N PHE A 12 18.97 -10.19 24.14
CA PHE A 12 18.17 -11.04 23.25
C PHE A 12 16.68 -10.95 23.60
N VAL A 13 16.34 -10.93 24.88
CA VAL A 13 14.95 -10.74 25.36
C VAL A 13 14.44 -9.34 24.98
N PHE A 14 15.27 -8.29 25.11
CA PHE A 14 14.89 -6.94 24.73
C PHE A 14 14.67 -6.80 23.22
N LEU A 15 15.53 -7.43 22.40
CA LEU A 15 15.36 -7.48 20.94
C LEU A 15 14.09 -8.23 20.54
N LEU A 16 13.78 -9.37 21.18
CA LEU A 16 12.53 -10.12 20.97
C LEU A 16 11.29 -9.33 21.39
N ILE A 17 11.36 -8.59 22.50
CA ILE A 17 10.27 -7.71 22.95
C ILE A 17 10.08 -6.56 21.94
N ILE A 18 11.15 -5.94 21.44
CA ILE A 18 11.05 -4.87 20.42
C ILE A 18 10.50 -5.40 19.10
N ILE A 19 10.94 -6.58 18.63
CA ILE A 19 10.40 -7.22 17.43
C ILE A 19 8.92 -7.57 17.62
N SER A 20 8.57 -8.09 18.80
CA SER A 20 7.18 -8.39 19.17
C SER A 20 6.32 -7.13 19.19
N MET A 21 6.74 -6.05 19.86
CA MET A 21 5.99 -4.79 19.91
C MET A 21 5.87 -4.11 18.53
N ALA A 22 6.90 -4.15 17.69
CA ALA A 22 6.83 -3.63 16.33
C ALA A 22 5.88 -4.46 15.43
N SER A 23 5.84 -5.78 15.61
CA SER A 23 4.89 -6.67 14.93
C SER A 23 3.45 -6.51 15.44
N ILE A 24 3.27 -6.27 16.74
CA ILE A 24 1.97 -5.99 17.38
C ILE A 24 1.38 -4.66 16.89
N ASN A 25 2.22 -3.63 16.68
CA ASN A 25 1.76 -2.29 16.29
C ASN A 25 1.33 -2.21 14.80
N LYS A 26 2.02 -2.93 13.90
CA LYS A 26 1.64 -3.02 12.47
C LYS A 26 0.28 -3.66 12.23
N ASN A 27 -0.21 -4.42 13.20
CA ASN A 27 -1.46 -5.17 13.10
C ASN A 27 -2.66 -4.47 13.77
N THR A 28 -2.47 -3.29 14.39
CA THR A 28 -3.54 -2.67 15.19
C THR A 28 -4.52 -1.85 14.35
N ASN A 29 -4.02 -1.03 13.42
CA ASN A 29 -4.86 -0.19 12.57
C ASN A 29 -5.61 -1.00 11.50
N LEU A 30 -4.91 -1.93 10.82
CA LEU A 30 -5.54 -2.89 9.91
C LEU A 30 -6.69 -3.64 10.58
N LYS A 31 -6.43 -4.25 11.75
CA LYS A 31 -7.45 -4.99 12.51
C LYS A 31 -8.62 -4.08 12.88
N LYS A 32 -8.36 -2.84 13.31
CA LYS A 32 -9.40 -1.88 13.66
C LYS A 32 -10.30 -1.54 12.48
N VAL A 33 -9.73 -1.32 11.28
CA VAL A 33 -10.52 -1.04 10.07
C VAL A 33 -11.38 -2.24 9.70
N ILE A 34 -10.81 -3.44 9.69
CA ILE A 34 -11.54 -4.70 9.40
C ILE A 34 -12.66 -4.93 10.42
N ASP A 35 -12.37 -4.81 11.72
CA ASP A 35 -13.34 -5.01 12.80
C ASP A 35 -14.49 -3.99 12.72
N TYR A 36 -14.17 -2.71 12.46
CA TYR A 36 -15.18 -1.65 12.36
C TYR A 36 -16.09 -1.83 11.14
N ALA A 37 -15.51 -2.25 10.01
CA ALA A 37 -16.27 -2.57 8.82
C ALA A 37 -17.05 -3.90 8.93
N GLY A 38 -16.73 -4.74 9.93
CA GLY A 38 -17.37 -6.04 10.14
C GLY A 38 -17.07 -7.05 9.03
N VAL A 39 -15.92 -6.91 8.36
CA VAL A 39 -15.57 -7.76 7.21
C VAL A 39 -14.81 -8.99 7.67
N GLN A 40 -15.11 -10.13 7.04
CA GLN A 40 -14.39 -11.38 7.24
C GLN A 40 -13.57 -11.67 5.99
N ILE A 41 -12.33 -12.12 6.19
CA ILE A 41 -11.43 -12.54 5.12
C ILE A 41 -11.39 -14.06 5.13
N ASP A 42 -11.88 -14.68 4.06
CA ASP A 42 -11.81 -16.12 3.92
C ASP A 42 -10.37 -16.56 3.60
N LYS A 43 -10.03 -17.79 4.00
CA LYS A 43 -8.68 -18.35 3.87
C LYS A 43 -8.12 -18.30 2.43
N ASP A 44 -8.99 -18.44 1.44
CA ASP A 44 -8.60 -18.46 0.02
C ASP A 44 -8.96 -17.18 -0.74
N GLN A 45 -9.50 -16.16 -0.04
CA GLN A 45 -9.91 -14.90 -0.65
C GLN A 45 -8.69 -14.06 -1.02
N LEU A 46 -8.62 -13.61 -2.27
CA LEU A 46 -7.68 -12.59 -2.69
C LEU A 46 -8.18 -11.21 -2.21
N TRP A 47 -7.29 -10.40 -1.64
CA TRP A 47 -7.60 -9.05 -1.19
C TRP A 47 -6.34 -8.16 -1.20
N VAL A 48 -6.54 -6.86 -1.11
CA VAL A 48 -5.48 -5.86 -1.15
C VAL A 48 -5.45 -5.11 0.16
N GLU A 49 -4.28 -5.04 0.78
CA GLU A 49 -3.98 -4.15 1.89
C GLU A 49 -3.16 -2.97 1.37
N VAL A 50 -3.52 -1.74 1.76
CA VAL A 50 -2.73 -0.55 1.52
C VAL A 50 -2.36 0.05 2.87
N ALA A 51 -1.09 -0.06 3.23
CA ALA A 51 -0.54 0.48 4.47
C ALA A 51 0.17 1.81 4.16
N LEU A 52 -0.39 2.92 4.65
CA LEU A 52 0.08 4.29 4.45
C LEU A 52 0.80 4.80 5.71
N GLU A 53 1.74 4.02 6.22
CA GLU A 53 2.47 4.34 7.44
C GLU A 53 3.39 5.56 7.23
N LYS A 54 3.56 6.38 8.29
CA LYS A 54 4.40 7.59 8.29
C LYS A 54 5.80 7.45 7.65
N LYS A 55 6.40 6.25 7.70
CA LYS A 55 7.74 5.99 7.16
C LYS A 55 7.76 5.23 5.84
N LYS A 56 6.68 4.54 5.48
CA LYS A 56 6.65 3.65 4.33
C LYS A 56 5.22 3.42 3.87
N HIS A 57 4.97 3.71 2.62
CA HIS A 57 3.74 3.34 1.94
C HIS A 57 3.93 2.02 1.17
N THR A 58 3.04 1.05 1.39
CA THR A 58 3.11 -0.28 0.75
C THR A 58 1.73 -0.76 0.33
N VAL A 59 1.63 -1.32 -0.89
CA VAL A 59 0.50 -2.17 -1.30
C VAL A 59 0.89 -3.62 -1.12
N ILE A 60 0.05 -4.40 -0.46
CA ILE A 60 0.25 -5.83 -0.20
C ILE A 60 -0.95 -6.57 -0.76
N VAL A 61 -0.73 -7.39 -1.79
CA VAL A 61 -1.75 -8.29 -2.31
C VAL A 61 -1.65 -9.60 -1.55
N ARG A 62 -2.77 -10.06 -1.00
CA ARG A 62 -2.84 -11.21 -0.10
C ARG A 62 -3.86 -12.23 -0.59
N LYS A 63 -3.64 -13.48 -0.20
CA LYS A 63 -4.62 -14.56 -0.30
C LYS A 63 -4.83 -15.16 1.08
N GLY A 64 -5.96 -14.86 1.71
CA GLY A 64 -6.13 -15.06 3.14
C GLY A 64 -5.03 -14.34 3.93
N GLU A 65 -4.25 -15.10 4.70
CA GLU A 65 -3.11 -14.57 5.47
C GLU A 65 -1.81 -14.51 4.66
N GLU A 66 -1.73 -15.21 3.52
CA GLU A 66 -0.52 -15.31 2.71
C GLU A 66 -0.27 -14.05 1.90
N ILE A 67 0.99 -13.60 1.85
CA ILE A 67 1.41 -12.48 1.01
C ILE A 67 1.72 -13.01 -0.39
N VAL A 68 0.98 -12.53 -1.38
CA VAL A 68 1.20 -12.85 -2.80
C VAL A 68 2.25 -11.92 -3.39
N LYS A 69 2.16 -10.61 -3.09
CA LYS A 69 3.11 -9.60 -3.56
C LYS A 69 3.08 -8.36 -2.67
N GLU A 70 4.26 -7.79 -2.42
CA GLU A 70 4.42 -6.45 -1.84
C GLU A 70 4.97 -5.49 -2.90
N MET A 71 4.45 -4.27 -2.91
CA MET A 71 4.82 -3.23 -3.85
C MET A 71 5.01 -1.92 -3.09
N PRO A 72 6.16 -1.23 -3.23
CA PRO A 72 6.27 0.12 -2.71
C PRO A 72 5.26 1.02 -3.44
N CYS A 73 4.59 1.90 -2.71
CA CYS A 73 3.60 2.80 -3.30
C CYS A 73 3.73 4.21 -2.74
N SER A 74 2.93 5.13 -3.26
CA SER A 74 2.75 6.48 -2.73
C SER A 74 1.27 6.84 -2.75
N GLY A 75 0.66 6.90 -1.56
CA GLY A 75 -0.63 7.53 -1.35
C GLY A 75 -0.58 9.06 -1.39
N GLY A 76 -1.71 9.65 -1.03
CA GLY A 76 -1.96 11.09 -1.01
C GLY A 76 -1.12 11.84 0.01
N THR A 77 -0.89 13.14 -0.27
CA THR A 77 -0.27 14.07 0.69
C THR A 77 -1.18 14.38 1.88
N GLU A 78 -0.68 15.10 2.88
CA GLU A 78 -1.54 15.56 3.99
C GLU A 78 -2.67 16.50 3.53
N GLN A 79 -2.43 17.27 2.46
CA GLN A 79 -3.40 18.20 1.89
C GLN A 79 -4.45 17.49 1.02
N GLU A 80 -4.04 16.40 0.36
CA GLU A 80 -4.89 15.60 -0.52
C GLU A 80 -4.76 14.11 -0.16
N PRO A 81 -5.27 13.70 1.01
CA PRO A 81 -5.04 12.37 1.54
C PRO A 81 -5.76 11.29 0.74
N THR A 82 -5.15 10.11 0.68
CA THR A 82 -5.87 8.89 0.27
C THR A 82 -6.91 8.56 1.34
N ILE A 83 -8.13 8.26 0.90
CA ILE A 83 -9.21 7.88 1.81
C ILE A 83 -8.92 6.52 2.46
N LEU A 84 -9.11 6.44 3.79
CA LEU A 84 -8.94 5.20 4.56
C LEU A 84 -10.27 4.44 4.66
N GLY A 85 -10.22 3.12 4.77
CA GLY A 85 -11.43 2.29 4.92
C GLY A 85 -11.38 0.99 4.13
N VAL A 86 -12.57 0.44 3.87
CA VAL A 86 -12.76 -0.76 3.05
C VAL A 86 -13.47 -0.38 1.76
N PHE A 87 -12.89 -0.81 0.64
CA PHE A 87 -13.35 -0.53 -0.72
C PHE A 87 -13.31 -1.81 -1.54
N TYR A 88 -13.75 -1.71 -2.79
CA TYR A 88 -13.69 -2.79 -3.77
C TYR A 88 -13.17 -2.23 -5.08
N LEU A 89 -12.33 -2.98 -5.77
CA LEU A 89 -11.87 -2.58 -7.10
C LEU A 89 -13.06 -2.53 -8.06
N GLU A 90 -13.11 -1.46 -8.84
CA GLU A 90 -14.13 -1.22 -9.85
C GLU A 90 -13.49 -1.34 -11.23
N ASN A 91 -13.85 -0.48 -12.18
CA ASN A 91 -13.32 -0.49 -13.53
C ASN A 91 -11.84 -0.10 -13.61
N ARG A 92 -11.25 -0.39 -14.78
CA ARG A 92 -9.83 -0.18 -15.07
C ARG A 92 -9.60 0.29 -16.51
N GLY A 93 -8.42 0.82 -16.80
CA GLY A 93 -8.01 1.19 -18.15
C GLY A 93 -6.49 1.26 -18.31
N GLU A 94 -6.03 1.17 -19.56
CA GLU A 94 -4.59 1.07 -19.84
C GLU A 94 -3.84 2.38 -19.59
N TRP A 95 -4.50 3.52 -19.79
CA TRP A 95 -3.93 4.83 -19.51
C TRP A 95 -5.00 5.91 -19.33
N PHE A 96 -4.59 7.05 -18.79
CA PHE A 96 -5.34 8.30 -18.84
C PHE A 96 -4.38 9.48 -18.92
N TYR A 97 -4.91 10.65 -19.25
CA TYR A 97 -4.20 11.92 -19.14
C TYR A 97 -5.11 12.99 -18.53
N SER A 98 -4.57 13.79 -17.61
CA SER A 98 -5.26 14.89 -16.95
C SER A 98 -4.66 16.23 -17.37
N GLU A 99 -5.38 16.95 -18.23
CA GLU A 99 -5.01 18.33 -18.62
C GLU A 99 -4.95 19.29 -17.41
N ARG A 100 -5.64 18.97 -16.31
CA ARG A 100 -5.60 19.79 -15.08
C ARG A 100 -4.24 19.72 -14.39
N TYR A 101 -3.60 18.55 -14.42
CA TYR A 101 -2.34 18.30 -13.74
C TYR A 101 -1.15 18.24 -14.69
N ASP A 102 -1.39 18.30 -16.01
CA ASP A 102 -0.40 18.05 -17.06
C ASP A 102 0.31 16.69 -16.90
N GLU A 103 -0.39 15.72 -16.28
CA GLU A 103 0.09 14.39 -15.93
C GLU A 103 -0.85 13.31 -16.48
N GLY A 104 -0.27 12.21 -16.98
CA GLY A 104 -0.96 10.96 -17.25
C GLY A 104 -0.50 9.83 -16.35
N ALA A 105 -1.13 8.66 -16.48
CA ALA A 105 -0.64 7.44 -15.88
C ALA A 105 -1.09 6.20 -16.66
N LEU A 106 -0.36 5.11 -16.47
CA LEU A 106 -0.63 3.80 -17.05
C LEU A 106 -1.29 2.87 -16.03
N TYR A 107 -1.99 1.87 -16.57
CA TYR A 107 -2.54 0.71 -15.84
C TYR A 107 -3.39 1.10 -14.64
N TRP A 108 -4.35 2.00 -14.83
CA TRP A 108 -5.16 2.49 -13.73
C TRP A 108 -6.27 1.50 -13.36
N VAL A 109 -6.53 1.36 -12.06
CA VAL A 109 -7.61 0.57 -11.48
C VAL A 109 -8.32 1.41 -10.43
N ARG A 110 -9.63 1.59 -10.56
CA ARG A 110 -10.43 2.40 -9.64
C ARG A 110 -10.80 1.61 -8.40
N PHE A 111 -10.85 2.27 -7.24
CA PHE A 111 -11.37 1.67 -6.01
C PHE A 111 -12.43 2.52 -5.31
N TYR A 112 -12.48 3.83 -5.61
CA TYR A 112 -13.51 4.72 -5.07
C TYR A 112 -13.56 6.03 -5.84
N GLU A 113 -14.69 6.40 -6.45
CA GLU A 113 -14.84 7.67 -7.20
C GLU A 113 -13.60 8.00 -8.05
N GLN A 114 -12.90 9.13 -7.85
CA GLN A 114 -11.70 9.52 -8.59
C GLN A 114 -10.39 8.93 -8.05
N TYR A 115 -10.44 8.08 -7.03
CA TYR A 115 -9.27 7.44 -6.43
C TYR A 115 -8.90 6.15 -7.17
N LEU A 116 -7.66 6.12 -7.63
CA LEU A 116 -7.12 5.08 -8.50
C LEU A 116 -5.85 4.49 -7.89
N PHE A 117 -5.62 3.20 -8.13
CA PHE A 117 -4.27 2.65 -8.26
C PHE A 117 -3.78 2.95 -9.68
N HIS A 118 -2.54 3.41 -9.85
CA HIS A 118 -1.95 3.62 -11.19
C HIS A 118 -0.42 3.69 -11.14
N SER A 119 0.23 3.68 -12.30
CA SER A 119 1.70 3.87 -12.38
C SER A 119 2.13 5.23 -11.86
N VAL A 120 3.43 5.41 -11.64
CA VAL A 120 4.04 6.75 -11.56
C VAL A 120 3.58 7.62 -12.74
N PRO A 121 3.42 8.94 -12.53
CA PRO A 121 3.01 9.87 -13.57
C PRO A 121 3.89 9.80 -14.82
N ILE A 122 3.25 9.99 -15.98
CA ILE A 122 3.88 10.10 -17.30
C ILE A 122 3.51 11.44 -17.95
N ASP A 123 4.34 11.91 -18.88
CA ASP A 123 4.00 13.03 -19.76
C ASP A 123 3.08 12.59 -20.94
N LYS A 124 2.73 13.54 -21.82
CA LYS A 124 1.88 13.28 -23.01
C LYS A 124 2.53 12.32 -24.01
N GLU A 125 3.85 12.23 -23.97
CA GLU A 125 4.69 11.39 -24.82
C GLU A 125 4.97 10.01 -24.18
N PHE A 126 4.32 9.69 -23.05
CA PHE A 126 4.45 8.43 -22.31
C PHE A 126 5.82 8.21 -21.64
N ASN A 127 6.59 9.28 -21.40
CA ASN A 127 7.81 9.19 -20.60
C ASN A 127 7.46 9.31 -19.12
N VAL A 128 8.11 8.50 -18.29
CA VAL A 128 7.98 8.57 -16.83
C VAL A 128 8.57 9.89 -16.31
N LEU A 129 7.80 10.57 -15.45
CA LEU A 129 8.30 11.72 -14.70
C LEU A 129 9.22 11.22 -13.58
N GLU A 130 10.53 11.30 -13.81
CA GLU A 130 11.54 10.71 -12.92
C GLU A 130 11.61 11.39 -11.54
N GLU A 131 11.19 12.65 -11.42
CA GLU A 131 10.98 13.33 -10.14
C GLU A 131 9.88 12.66 -9.30
N GLU A 132 8.75 12.31 -9.91
CA GLU A 132 7.63 11.66 -9.23
C GLU A 132 7.98 10.22 -8.83
N LYS A 133 8.72 9.52 -9.68
CA LYS A 133 9.21 8.17 -9.39
C LYS A 133 10.12 8.12 -8.16
N LYS A 134 10.92 9.15 -7.92
CA LYS A 134 11.78 9.25 -6.72
C LYS A 134 10.99 9.40 -5.43
N LEU A 135 9.72 9.78 -5.50
CA LEU A 135 8.85 9.94 -4.34
C LEU A 135 8.18 8.63 -3.90
N ILE A 136 8.27 7.56 -4.71
CA ILE A 136 7.71 6.24 -4.37
C ILE A 136 8.20 5.78 -2.99
N GLY A 137 7.26 5.38 -2.14
CA GLY A 137 7.48 5.02 -0.75
C GLY A 137 7.09 6.12 0.26
N THR A 138 6.75 7.32 -0.21
CA THR A 138 6.32 8.47 0.61
C THR A 138 4.97 9.03 0.15
N ALA A 139 4.34 9.88 0.96
CA ALA A 139 3.13 10.60 0.59
C ALA A 139 3.43 11.63 -0.52
N ALA A 140 2.79 11.49 -1.70
CA ALA A 140 3.17 12.29 -2.87
C ALA A 140 2.03 12.58 -3.86
N SER A 141 0.90 11.87 -3.79
CA SER A 141 -0.15 12.01 -4.79
C SER A 141 -1.25 12.99 -4.38
N HIS A 142 -2.19 13.21 -5.30
CA HIS A 142 -3.45 13.92 -5.08
C HIS A 142 -4.57 12.98 -4.57
N GLY A 143 -4.21 11.98 -3.76
CA GLY A 143 -5.13 10.99 -3.17
C GLY A 143 -5.05 9.58 -3.77
N CYS A 144 -4.61 9.44 -5.03
CA CYS A 144 -4.42 8.13 -5.67
C CYS A 144 -3.29 7.30 -5.03
N VAL A 145 -3.25 5.99 -5.31
CA VAL A 145 -2.15 5.10 -4.90
C VAL A 145 -1.23 4.87 -6.09
N ARG A 146 -0.10 5.58 -6.13
CA ARG A 146 0.91 5.46 -7.18
C ARG A 146 1.80 4.25 -6.95
N LEU A 147 2.05 3.47 -7.99
CA LEU A 147 2.91 2.29 -8.01
C LEU A 147 4.03 2.48 -9.05
N LEU A 148 5.13 1.73 -8.93
CA LEU A 148 6.06 1.59 -10.05
C LEU A 148 5.33 1.03 -11.27
N GLU A 149 5.77 1.37 -12.50
CA GLU A 149 5.06 0.94 -13.72
C GLU A 149 4.91 -0.59 -13.81
N GLU A 150 5.96 -1.34 -13.49
CA GLU A 150 5.93 -2.80 -13.49
C GLU A 150 4.93 -3.37 -12.46
N ASP A 151 4.82 -2.72 -11.31
CA ASP A 151 3.91 -3.10 -10.23
C ASP A 151 2.46 -2.72 -10.57
N ALA A 152 2.23 -1.54 -11.15
CA ALA A 152 0.93 -1.11 -11.65
C ALA A 152 0.43 -2.07 -12.74
N LYS A 153 1.30 -2.43 -13.69
CA LYS A 153 1.00 -3.42 -14.73
C LYS A 153 0.66 -4.77 -14.12
N TRP A 154 1.47 -5.25 -13.18
CA TRP A 154 1.20 -6.52 -12.51
C TRP A 154 -0.16 -6.48 -11.78
N PHE A 155 -0.43 -5.42 -11.02
CA PHE A 155 -1.68 -5.25 -10.28
C PHE A 155 -2.88 -5.26 -11.23
N TYR A 156 -2.80 -4.49 -12.32
CA TYR A 156 -3.82 -4.39 -13.36
C TYR A 156 -4.18 -5.73 -14.00
N TYR A 157 -3.22 -6.63 -14.20
CA TYR A 157 -3.49 -7.92 -14.84
C TYR A 157 -3.82 -9.05 -13.85
N ASN A 158 -3.43 -8.94 -12.58
CA ASN A 158 -3.50 -10.05 -11.63
C ASN A 158 -4.53 -9.85 -10.50
N VAL A 159 -4.99 -8.62 -10.27
CA VAL A 159 -5.98 -8.33 -9.23
C VAL A 159 -7.31 -7.96 -9.90
N PRO A 160 -8.32 -8.85 -9.88
CA PRO A 160 -9.58 -8.65 -10.61
C PRO A 160 -10.45 -7.56 -9.99
N ASP A 161 -11.44 -7.08 -10.75
CA ASP A 161 -12.51 -6.23 -10.22
C ASP A 161 -13.23 -6.96 -9.06
N ASP A 162 -13.94 -6.21 -8.22
CA ASP A 162 -14.60 -6.68 -7.00
C ASP A 162 -13.64 -7.25 -5.94
N THR A 163 -12.32 -7.16 -6.13
CA THR A 163 -11.36 -7.49 -5.07
C THR A 163 -11.46 -6.46 -3.95
N MET A 164 -11.60 -6.93 -2.71
CA MET A 164 -11.62 -6.07 -1.54
C MET A 164 -10.27 -5.36 -1.34
N VAL A 165 -10.33 -4.07 -1.01
CA VAL A 165 -9.19 -3.22 -0.66
C VAL A 165 -9.38 -2.68 0.75
N VAL A 166 -8.38 -2.82 1.62
CA VAL A 166 -8.36 -2.25 2.97
C VAL A 166 -7.23 -1.25 3.06
N ILE A 167 -7.55 0.03 3.30
CA ILE A 167 -6.61 1.14 3.36
C ILE A 167 -6.52 1.66 4.80
N HIS A 168 -5.32 1.72 5.36
CA HIS A 168 -5.04 2.15 6.73
C HIS A 168 -3.67 2.86 6.83
N ASP A 169 -3.41 3.54 7.95
CA ASP A 169 -2.19 4.33 8.24
C ASP A 169 -1.36 3.78 9.41
#